data_AF-A0A3D5HB39-F1
#
_entry.id   AF-A0A3D5HB39-F1
#
_cell.length_a   1.000
_cell.length_b   1.000
_cell.length_c   1.000
_cell.angle_alpha   90.00
_cell.angle_beta   90.00
_cell.angle_gamma   90.00
#
_symmetry.space_group_name_H-M   'P 1'
#
loop_
_entity.id
_entity.type
_entity.pdbx_description
1 polymer ?
#
loop_
_entity_poly.entity_id
_entity_poly.type
_entity_poly.pdbx_seq_one_letter_code
_entity_poly.pdbx_strand_id
1 'polypeptide(L)'
;MNNSGSAVDELLEKYGVPLDELVVVVDDIALPLGSIRVRARGSDGGHNGLASIIYQLNTNEFPRIRCGVQQEMMPPKEQMSDFVLSPFETGERETVEAMISKAADAVLEFFVAGIARTMSKFNSRL
;
A
#
# COMPACT_ATOMS: atom_id res chain seq x y z
N MET A 1 5.51 -10.55 6.55
CA MET A 1 4.49 -10.41 5.47
C MET A 1 4.72 -11.36 4.28
N ASN A 2 5.41 -12.51 4.46
CA ASN A 2 5.92 -13.29 3.31
C ASN A 2 4.88 -14.24 2.68
N ASN A 3 3.73 -14.44 3.32
CA ASN A 3 2.66 -15.33 2.86
C ASN A 3 1.40 -14.55 2.45
N SER A 4 1.52 -13.25 2.19
CA SER A 4 0.38 -12.40 1.82
C SER A 4 -0.24 -12.84 0.50
N GLY A 5 0.57 -13.33 -0.45
CA GLY A 5 0.09 -13.80 -1.75
C GLY A 5 -0.87 -14.98 -1.66
N SER A 6 -0.54 -16.00 -0.87
CA SER A 6 -1.41 -17.17 -0.69
C SER A 6 -2.78 -16.79 -0.12
N ALA A 7 -2.85 -15.84 0.81
CA ALA A 7 -4.11 -15.36 1.36
C ALA A 7 -4.94 -14.58 0.33
N VAL A 8 -4.29 -13.73 -0.48
CA VAL A 8 -4.98 -12.99 -1.55
C VAL A 8 -5.52 -13.96 -2.61
N ASP A 9 -4.72 -14.91 -3.05
CA ASP A 9 -5.09 -15.90 -4.07
C ASP A 9 -6.29 -16.75 -3.62
N GLU A 10 -6.25 -17.28 -2.40
CA GLU A 10 -7.37 -18.04 -1.82
C GLU A 10 -8.67 -17.20 -1.77
N LEU A 11 -8.59 -15.91 -1.43
CA LEU A 11 -9.75 -15.02 -1.42
C LEU A 11 -10.30 -14.78 -2.83
N LEU A 12 -9.43 -14.53 -3.81
CA LEU A 12 -9.85 -14.30 -5.20
C LEU A 12 -10.51 -15.55 -5.78
N GLU A 13 -9.92 -16.73 -5.57
CA GLU A 13 -10.49 -18.01 -6.02
C GLU A 13 -11.84 -18.29 -5.35
N LYS A 14 -11.91 -18.13 -4.03
CA LYS A 14 -13.11 -18.43 -3.24
C LYS A 14 -14.31 -17.58 -3.64
N TYR A 15 -14.09 -16.31 -3.93
CA TYR A 15 -15.16 -15.36 -4.25
C TYR A 15 -15.31 -15.06 -5.75
N GLY A 16 -14.41 -15.57 -6.59
CA GLY A 16 -14.42 -15.32 -8.03
C GLY A 16 -14.19 -13.85 -8.38
N VAL A 17 -13.43 -13.13 -7.55
CA VAL A 17 -13.21 -11.68 -7.71
C VAL A 17 -12.12 -11.43 -8.75
N PRO A 18 -12.37 -10.59 -9.78
CA PRO A 18 -11.35 -10.25 -10.76
C PRO A 18 -10.32 -9.27 -10.19
N LEU A 19 -9.13 -9.22 -10.80
CA LEU A 19 -8.01 -8.38 -10.30
C LEU A 19 -8.27 -6.88 -10.38
N ASP A 20 -9.18 -6.43 -11.24
CA ASP A 20 -9.60 -5.03 -11.33
C ASP A 20 -10.57 -4.61 -10.22
N GLU A 21 -11.09 -5.57 -9.44
CA GLU A 21 -11.83 -5.35 -8.19
C GLU A 21 -10.95 -5.56 -6.94
N LEU A 22 -9.66 -5.87 -7.12
CA LEU A 22 -8.67 -5.93 -6.05
C LEU A 22 -7.97 -4.57 -5.87
N VAL A 23 -7.84 -4.12 -4.61
CA VAL A 23 -6.92 -3.04 -4.26
C VAL A 23 -6.08 -3.43 -3.04
N VAL A 24 -4.77 -3.29 -3.16
CA VAL A 24 -3.82 -3.64 -2.09
C VAL A 24 -3.32 -2.38 -1.39
N VAL A 25 -3.51 -2.28 -0.06
CA VAL A 25 -2.99 -1.17 0.75
C VAL A 25 -1.72 -1.60 1.46
N VAL A 26 -0.65 -0.82 1.33
CA VAL A 26 0.69 -1.16 1.88
C VAL A 26 1.37 0.06 2.47
N ASP A 27 2.24 -0.14 3.45
CA ASP A 27 3.23 0.85 3.87
C ASP A 27 4.35 0.98 2.82
N ASP A 28 5.01 2.14 2.81
CA ASP A 28 6.07 2.41 1.87
C ASP A 28 7.14 3.37 2.39
N ILE A 29 8.35 2.84 2.52
CA ILE A 29 9.54 3.54 3.03
C ILE A 29 10.14 4.55 2.03
N ALA A 30 9.68 4.55 0.77
CA ALA A 30 10.12 5.52 -0.24
C ALA A 30 9.18 6.73 -0.34
N LEU A 31 8.18 6.81 0.55
CA LEU A 31 7.21 7.90 0.60
C LEU A 31 7.23 8.56 1.98
N PRO A 32 7.25 9.91 2.07
CA PRO A 32 7.21 10.64 3.34
C PRO A 32 6.03 10.22 4.22
N LEU A 33 6.26 10.16 5.53
CA LEU A 33 5.21 9.91 6.51
C LEU A 33 4.00 10.83 6.28
N GLY A 34 2.81 10.25 6.27
CA GLY A 34 1.57 11.00 6.08
C GLY A 34 1.10 11.14 4.63
N SER A 35 1.96 10.80 3.67
CA SER A 35 1.63 10.84 2.25
C SER A 35 0.95 9.54 1.79
N ILE A 36 0.13 9.63 0.74
CA ILE A 36 -0.37 8.45 0.03
C ILE A 36 -0.07 8.55 -1.46
N ARG A 37 0.11 7.41 -2.11
CA ARG A 37 0.27 7.32 -3.56
C ARG A 37 -0.53 6.15 -4.12
N VAL A 38 -1.44 6.44 -5.03
CA VAL A 38 -2.24 5.44 -5.73
C VAL A 38 -1.56 5.05 -7.04
N ARG A 39 -1.46 3.74 -7.30
CA ARG A 39 -0.87 3.17 -8.51
C ARG A 39 -1.78 2.08 -9.07
N ALA A 40 -1.97 2.08 -10.39
CA ALA A 40 -2.69 1.01 -11.07
C ALA A 40 -1.92 -0.33 -11.12
N ARG A 41 -0.59 -0.26 -11.08
CA ARG A 41 0.35 -1.39 -11.16
C ARG A 41 1.76 -0.96 -10.76
N GLY A 42 2.68 -1.91 -10.62
CA GLY A 42 4.11 -1.65 -10.41
C GLY A 42 4.88 -2.82 -9.82
N SER A 43 6.22 -2.75 -9.76
CA SER A 43 7.04 -3.75 -9.07
C SER A 43 6.76 -3.77 -7.56
N ASP A 44 7.31 -4.76 -6.85
CA ASP A 44 7.22 -4.88 -5.39
C ASP A 44 7.97 -3.77 -4.65
N GLY A 45 8.93 -3.10 -5.28
CA GLY A 45 9.68 -2.00 -4.68
C GLY A 45 10.52 -2.41 -3.46
N GLY A 46 10.85 -3.70 -3.31
CA GLY A 46 11.51 -4.26 -2.14
C GLY A 46 10.55 -4.63 -1.00
N HIS A 47 9.23 -4.46 -1.17
CA HIS A 47 8.24 -4.79 -0.16
C HIS A 47 7.85 -6.28 -0.21
N ASN A 48 8.26 -7.05 0.80
CA ASN A 48 8.07 -8.51 0.85
C ASN A 48 6.61 -8.96 0.66
N GLY A 49 5.63 -8.21 1.17
CA GLY A 49 4.22 -8.50 0.96
C GLY A 49 3.77 -8.36 -0.50
N LEU A 50 4.25 -7.35 -1.21
CA LEU A 50 3.93 -7.15 -2.63
C LEU A 50 4.65 -8.20 -3.47
N ALA A 51 5.91 -8.52 -3.15
CA ALA A 51 6.65 -9.58 -3.81
C ALA A 51 5.92 -10.94 -3.69
N SER A 52 5.40 -11.26 -2.50
CA SER A 52 4.59 -12.46 -2.26
C SER A 52 3.31 -12.48 -3.11
N ILE A 53 2.57 -11.37 -3.17
CA ILE A 53 1.34 -11.26 -3.97
C ILE A 53 1.65 -11.38 -5.47
N ILE A 54 2.65 -10.66 -5.97
CA ILE A 54 3.05 -10.70 -7.38
C ILE A 54 3.48 -12.12 -7.78
N TYR A 55 4.25 -12.79 -6.92
CA TYR A 55 4.67 -14.17 -7.14
C TYR A 55 3.47 -15.12 -7.25
N GLN A 56 2.53 -15.06 -6.29
CA GLN A 56 1.39 -15.96 -6.27
C GLN A 56 0.44 -15.71 -7.44
N LEU A 57 0.13 -14.45 -7.75
CA LEU A 57 -0.80 -14.08 -8.83
C LEU A 57 -0.14 -14.14 -10.22
N ASN A 58 1.17 -14.37 -10.31
CA ASN A 58 1.96 -14.32 -11.54
C ASN A 58 1.79 -13.02 -12.35
N THR A 59 1.47 -11.92 -11.69
CA THR A 59 1.27 -10.60 -12.32
C THR A 59 1.45 -9.48 -11.31
N ASN A 60 1.78 -8.29 -11.81
CA ASN A 60 1.82 -7.06 -11.03
C ASN A 60 0.75 -6.04 -11.48
N GLU A 61 -0.17 -6.48 -12.34
CA GLU A 61 -1.27 -5.70 -12.92
C GLU A 61 -2.47 -5.62 -11.94
N PHE A 62 -2.21 -5.15 -10.71
CA PHE A 62 -3.26 -4.89 -9.72
C PHE A 62 -3.07 -3.52 -9.03
N PRO A 63 -4.18 -2.79 -8.79
CA PRO A 63 -4.18 -1.53 -8.07
C PRO A 63 -3.60 -1.61 -6.66
N ARG A 64 -2.89 -0.55 -6.25
CA ARG A 64 -2.39 -0.41 -4.88
C ARG A 64 -2.37 1.02 -4.37
N ILE A 65 -2.59 1.16 -3.07
CA ILE A 65 -2.50 2.42 -2.32
C ILE A 65 -1.29 2.29 -1.39
N ARG A 66 -0.28 3.11 -1.63
CA ARG A 66 0.97 3.14 -0.87
C ARG A 66 0.86 4.23 0.19
N CYS A 67 1.08 3.89 1.45
CA CYS A 67 1.04 4.79 2.59
C CYS A 67 2.46 5.07 3.06
N GLY A 68 2.89 6.33 3.02
CA GLY A 68 4.25 6.69 3.34
C GLY A 68 4.57 6.54 4.81
N VAL A 69 5.71 5.92 5.09
CA VAL A 69 6.25 5.73 6.45
C VAL A 69 7.68 6.23 6.59
N GLN A 70 8.21 6.91 5.56
CA GLN A 70 9.54 7.47 5.60
C GLN A 70 9.62 8.62 6.62
N GLN A 71 10.50 8.48 7.60
CA GLN A 71 10.85 9.53 8.56
C GLN A 71 12.08 10.33 8.06
N GLU A 72 12.35 11.47 8.70
CA GLU A 72 13.54 12.30 8.37
C GLU A 72 14.85 11.54 8.59
N MET A 73 14.92 10.72 9.63
CA MET A 73 16.08 9.87 9.93
C MET A 73 15.71 8.40 9.77
N MET A 74 16.00 7.85 8.60
CA MET A 74 15.83 6.42 8.34
C MET A 74 17.03 5.63 8.88
N PRO A 75 16.80 4.47 9.51
CA PRO A 75 17.88 3.63 9.98
C PRO A 75 18.63 2.96 8.80
N PRO A 76 19.83 2.40 9.05
CA PRO A 76 20.53 1.59 8.08
C PRO A 76 19.70 0.41 7.57
N LYS A 77 20.02 -0.10 6.38
CA LYS A 77 19.27 -1.18 5.72
C LYS A 77 19.09 -2.42 6.61
N GLU A 78 20.10 -2.73 7.41
CA GLU A 78 20.15 -3.87 8.32
C GLU A 78 19.09 -3.80 9.43
N GLN A 79 18.59 -2.60 9.75
CA GLN A 79 17.62 -2.34 10.81
C GLN A 79 16.22 -1.99 10.27
N MET A 80 16.04 -2.03 8.94
CA MET A 80 14.76 -1.68 8.31
C MET A 80 13.61 -2.62 8.70
N SER A 81 13.90 -3.88 9.03
CA SER A 81 12.90 -4.81 9.55
C SER A 81 12.37 -4.36 10.90
N ASP A 82 13.25 -3.88 11.78
CA ASP A 82 12.88 -3.47 13.13
C ASP A 82 12.12 -2.14 13.09
N PHE A 83 12.52 -1.26 12.17
CA PHE A 83 11.83 -0.01 11.89
C PHE A 83 10.36 -0.21 11.53
N VAL A 84 10.07 -1.04 10.52
CA VAL A 84 8.67 -1.26 10.07
C VAL A 84 7.81 -2.01 11.08
N LEU A 85 8.44 -2.67 12.06
CA LEU A 85 7.75 -3.37 13.15
C LEU A 85 7.59 -2.50 14.40
N SER A 86 8.22 -1.32 14.43
CA SER A 86 8.15 -0.41 15.57
C SER A 86 6.85 0.42 15.55
N PRO A 87 6.30 0.78 16.72
CA PRO A 87 5.15 1.66 16.79
C PRO A 87 5.53 3.09 16.37
N PHE A 88 4.56 3.82 15.80
CA PHE A 88 4.69 5.26 15.59
C PHE A 88 4.81 6.01 16.92
N GLU A 89 5.58 7.10 16.90
CA GLU A 89 5.75 7.97 18.05
C GLU A 89 4.50 8.80 18.33
N THR A 90 4.39 9.35 19.55
CA THR A 90 3.21 10.16 19.94
C THR A 90 3.04 11.39 19.05
N GLY A 91 4.14 12.02 18.62
CA GLY A 91 4.11 13.18 17.71
C GLY A 91 3.70 12.84 16.28
N GLU A 92 3.73 11.56 15.90
CA GLU A 92 3.41 11.10 14.55
C GLU A 92 1.94 10.71 14.40
N ARG A 93 1.26 10.48 15.53
CA ARG A 93 -0.06 9.88 15.58
C ARG A 93 -1.10 10.62 14.74
N GLU A 94 -1.17 11.93 14.86
CA GLU A 94 -2.12 12.75 14.10
C GLU A 94 -1.88 12.65 12.58
N THR A 95 -0.61 12.68 12.17
CA THR A 95 -0.21 12.52 10.77
C THR A 95 -0.60 11.14 10.23
N VAL A 96 -0.37 10.08 11.02
CA VAL A 96 -0.73 8.70 10.66
C VAL A 96 -2.24 8.53 10.58
N GLU A 97 -3.00 9.05 11.55
CA GLU A 97 -4.46 8.99 11.55
C GLU A 97 -5.05 9.72 10.33
N ALA A 98 -4.52 10.90 9.99
CA ALA A 98 -4.91 11.63 8.78
C ALA A 98 -4.58 10.86 7.49
N MET A 99 -3.43 10.17 7.45
CA MET A 99 -3.03 9.33 6.32
C MET A 99 -3.97 8.14 6.15
N ILE A 100 -4.28 7.45 7.23
CA ILE A 100 -5.21 6.31 7.23
C ILE A 100 -6.58 6.75 6.74
N SER A 101 -7.08 7.90 7.21
CA SER A 101 -8.34 8.47 6.73
C SER A 101 -8.31 8.72 5.21
N LYS A 102 -7.24 9.33 4.70
CA LYS A 102 -7.09 9.56 3.25
C LYS A 102 -7.00 8.26 2.45
N ALA A 103 -6.31 7.25 2.99
CA ALA A 103 -6.20 5.93 2.35
C ALA A 103 -7.57 5.24 2.29
N ALA A 104 -8.37 5.32 3.35
CA ALA A 104 -9.74 4.81 3.38
C ALA A 104 -10.63 5.52 2.34
N ASP A 105 -10.55 6.85 2.24
CA ASP A 105 -11.26 7.62 1.21
C ASP A 105 -10.83 7.21 -0.21
N ALA A 106 -9.55 6.89 -0.41
CA ALA A 106 -9.03 6.42 -1.70
C ALA A 106 -9.53 5.01 -2.06
N VAL A 107 -9.68 4.12 -1.07
CA VAL A 107 -10.31 2.80 -1.28
C VAL A 107 -11.76 2.99 -1.73
N LEU A 108 -12.52 3.86 -1.07
CA LEU A 108 -13.92 4.13 -1.45
C LEU A 108 -14.03 4.74 -2.85
N GLU A 109 -13.21 5.74 -3.16
CA GLU A 109 -13.18 6.34 -4.50
C GLU A 109 -12.81 5.32 -5.58
N PHE A 110 -11.90 4.38 -5.28
CA PHE A 110 -11.52 3.32 -6.22
C PHE A 110 -12.73 2.48 -6.65
N PHE A 111 -13.54 2.03 -5.68
CA PHE A 111 -14.73 1.24 -5.98
C PHE A 111 -15.88 2.04 -6.61
N VAL A 112 -15.94 3.36 -6.36
CA VAL A 112 -17.01 4.22 -6.89
C VAL A 112 -16.69 4.79 -8.29
N ALA A 113 -15.44 5.20 -8.52
CA ALA A 113 -15.05 6.00 -9.67
C ALA A 113 -13.89 5.38 -10.48
N GLY A 114 -13.35 4.25 -10.04
CA GLY A 114 -12.27 3.53 -10.70
C GLY A 114 -10.88 4.14 -10.47
N ILE A 115 -9.87 3.40 -10.90
CA ILE A 115 -8.45 3.71 -10.64
C ILE A 115 -8.00 5.07 -11.20
N ALA A 116 -8.44 5.45 -12.40
CA ALA A 116 -7.99 6.68 -13.06
C ALA A 116 -8.42 7.93 -12.27
N ARG A 117 -9.69 8.02 -11.87
CA ARG A 117 -10.20 9.11 -11.02
C ARG A 117 -9.52 9.15 -9.67
N THR A 118 -9.40 7.98 -9.05
CA THR A 118 -8.75 7.84 -7.74
C THR A 118 -7.33 8.38 -7.77
N MET A 119 -6.56 7.99 -8.79
CA MET A 119 -5.22 8.55 -9.00
C MET A 119 -5.26 10.07 -9.19
N SER A 120 -6.10 10.61 -10.06
CA SER A 120 -6.19 12.07 -10.26
C SER A 120 -6.52 12.84 -8.97
N LYS A 121 -7.39 12.29 -8.12
CA LYS A 121 -7.84 12.91 -6.88
C LYS A 121 -6.80 12.86 -5.76
N PHE A 122 -6.15 11.71 -5.58
CA PHE A 122 -5.28 11.50 -4.41
C PHE A 122 -3.78 11.66 -4.70
N ASN A 123 -3.35 11.65 -5.96
CA ASN A 123 -1.94 11.84 -6.33
C ASN A 123 -1.54 13.31 -6.56
N SER A 124 -2.50 14.25 -6.56
CA SER A 124 -2.33 15.63 -7.02
C SER A 124 -1.81 16.61 -5.98
N ARG A 125 -1.21 16.12 -4.89
CA ARG A 125 -0.43 16.93 -3.94
C ARG A 125 0.84 16.20 -3.53
N LEU A 126 1.95 16.57 -4.19
CA LEU A 126 3.28 16.58 -3.61
C LEU A 126 3.74 18.04 -3.63
#